data_AF-S7Q1W7-F1
#
_entry.id   AF-S7Q1W7-F1
#
_cell.length_a   1.000
_cell.length_b   1.000
_cell.length_c   1.000
_cell.angle_alpha   90.00
_cell.angle_beta   90.00
_cell.angle_gamma   90.00
#
_symmetry.space_group_name_H-M   'P 1'
#
loop_
_entity.id
_entity.type
_entity.pdbx_description
1 polymer ?
#
loop_
_entity_poly.entity_id
_entity_poly.type
_entity_poly.pdbx_seq_one_letter_code
_entity_poly.pdbx_strand_id
1 'polypeptide(L)'
;MEEQVFKGDPDTPHSISFSGSGFLSFYQAGAVDALRDLAPRMLETAHRFAGTSAGAVIAALVICGIEMDEYLRVLNVGVAEVKKSFLGPLAPSCRMVQMMRQFLYQALPEDSYKAATGRLHVSLTRFTDGESVVVSEYTSKEELIEARGRGRAFYHLPRLPVPTRANHNKAALF
;
A
#
# COMPACT_ATOMS: atom_id res chain seq x y z
N MET A 1 24.19 -26.35 10.18
CA MET A 1 23.05 -25.44 10.36
C MET A 1 21.91 -26.10 9.61
N GLU A 2 21.02 -26.77 10.34
CA GLU A 2 19.87 -27.46 9.72
C GLU A 2 18.92 -26.37 9.23
N GLU A 3 18.70 -26.37 7.92
CA GLU A 3 17.74 -25.51 7.23
C GLU A 3 16.38 -25.75 7.90
N GLN A 4 15.77 -24.70 8.48
CA GLN A 4 14.42 -24.80 9.01
C GLN A 4 13.48 -25.02 7.82
N VAL A 5 13.24 -26.28 7.48
CA VAL A 5 12.31 -26.67 6.44
C VAL A 5 10.92 -26.26 6.91
N PHE A 6 10.39 -25.22 6.28
CA PHE A 6 9.00 -24.82 6.42
C PHE A 6 8.11 -26.04 6.18
N LYS A 7 7.29 -26.41 7.17
CA LYS A 7 6.55 -27.68 7.19
C LYS A 7 5.32 -27.69 6.26
N GLY A 8 5.05 -26.57 5.60
CA GLY A 8 4.04 -26.46 4.54
C GLY A 8 4.70 -26.51 3.17
N ASP A 9 4.03 -27.10 2.19
CA ASP A 9 4.47 -27.00 0.80
C ASP A 9 4.29 -25.55 0.31
N PRO A 10 5.37 -24.80 0.03
CA PRO A 10 5.26 -23.43 -0.46
C PRO A 10 4.51 -23.35 -1.80
N ASP A 11 4.47 -24.43 -2.57
CA ASP A 11 3.74 -24.49 -3.83
C ASP A 11 2.22 -24.69 -3.63
N THR A 12 1.77 -24.87 -2.38
CA THR A 12 0.33 -24.80 -2.04
C THR A 12 -0.17 -23.37 -2.28
N PRO A 13 -1.27 -23.17 -3.04
CA PRO A 13 -1.81 -21.85 -3.31
C PRO A 13 -2.10 -21.06 -2.02
N HIS A 14 -1.32 -19.99 -1.77
CA HIS A 14 -1.48 -19.18 -0.57
C HIS A 14 -1.42 -17.67 -0.85
N SER A 15 -2.05 -16.90 0.04
CA SER A 15 -2.06 -15.44 -0.02
C SER A 15 -1.36 -14.87 1.21
N ILE A 16 -0.74 -13.70 1.05
CA ILE A 16 -0.11 -12.96 2.15
C ILE A 16 -0.93 -11.68 2.39
N SER A 17 -1.16 -11.32 3.64
CA SER A 17 -1.92 -10.12 4.00
C SER A 17 -1.13 -9.24 4.96
N PHE A 18 -1.09 -7.95 4.67
CA PHE A 18 -0.46 -6.94 5.50
C PHE A 18 -1.51 -5.97 6.04
N SER A 19 -1.78 -6.03 7.34
CA SER A 19 -2.74 -5.15 7.99
C SER A 19 -2.25 -3.69 8.05
N GLY A 20 -3.18 -2.74 8.09
CA GLY A 20 -2.87 -1.33 8.32
C GLY A 20 -2.25 -1.10 9.69
N SER A 21 -0.97 -0.71 9.71
CA SER A 21 -0.14 -0.65 10.92
C SER A 21 0.47 0.73 11.17
N GLY A 22 0.30 1.68 10.24
CA GLY A 22 0.87 3.03 10.32
C GLY A 22 2.39 2.95 10.50
N PHE A 23 2.90 3.49 11.60
CA PHE A 23 4.33 3.41 11.93
C PHE A 23 4.81 2.04 12.40
N LEU A 24 3.92 1.10 12.74
CA LEU A 24 4.34 -0.27 13.06
C LEU A 24 4.72 -1.07 11.79
N SER A 25 4.63 -0.47 10.61
CA SER A 25 5.07 -1.08 9.35
C SER A 25 6.58 -1.35 9.30
N PHE A 26 7.40 -0.81 10.21
CA PHE A 26 8.79 -1.25 10.42
C PHE A 26 8.88 -2.77 10.63
N TYR A 27 7.96 -3.34 11.41
CA TYR A 27 7.95 -4.78 11.67
C TYR A 27 7.52 -5.58 10.45
N GLN A 28 6.60 -5.05 9.65
CA GLN A 28 6.17 -5.69 8.40
C GLN A 28 7.29 -5.67 7.36
N ALA A 29 8.04 -4.55 7.25
CA ALA A 29 9.22 -4.45 6.40
C ALA A 29 10.30 -5.48 6.81
N GLY A 30 10.65 -5.53 8.10
CA GLY A 30 11.63 -6.52 8.59
C GLY A 30 11.17 -7.97 8.40
N ALA A 31 9.87 -8.26 8.53
CA ALA A 31 9.32 -9.58 8.24
C ALA A 31 9.43 -9.94 6.75
N VAL A 32 9.24 -8.96 5.86
CA VAL A 32 9.45 -9.15 4.41
C VAL A 32 10.91 -9.45 4.10
N ASP A 33 11.86 -8.69 4.67
CA ASP A 33 13.29 -8.94 4.44
C ASP A 33 13.69 -10.31 4.97
N ALA A 34 13.23 -10.70 6.16
CA ALA A 34 13.45 -12.03 6.70
C ALA A 34 12.87 -13.13 5.79
N LEU A 35 11.70 -12.91 5.19
CA LEU A 35 11.13 -13.86 4.22
C LEU A 35 11.95 -13.91 2.92
N ARG A 36 12.47 -12.78 2.43
CA ARG A 36 13.37 -12.76 1.26
C ARG A 36 14.65 -13.56 1.50
N ASP A 37 15.21 -13.43 2.69
CA ASP A 37 16.47 -14.09 3.05
C ASP A 37 16.30 -15.58 3.37
N LEU A 38 15.25 -15.92 4.15
CA LEU A 38 15.11 -17.25 4.75
C LEU A 38 14.11 -18.15 4.01
N ALA A 39 13.14 -17.57 3.31
CA ALA A 39 12.06 -18.32 2.66
C ALA A 39 11.51 -17.60 1.40
N PRO A 40 12.36 -17.23 0.42
CA PRO A 40 11.96 -16.42 -0.73
C PRO A 40 10.82 -17.05 -1.53
N ARG A 41 10.79 -18.38 -1.58
CA ARG A 41 9.72 -19.16 -2.20
C ARG A 41 8.33 -18.79 -1.68
N MET A 42 8.17 -18.43 -0.40
CA MET A 42 6.88 -18.00 0.15
C MET A 42 6.39 -16.69 -0.45
N LEU A 43 7.27 -15.78 -0.85
CA LEU A 43 6.86 -14.54 -1.52
C LEU A 43 6.62 -14.78 -3.03
N GLU A 44 7.45 -15.60 -3.66
CA GLU A 44 7.38 -15.90 -5.09
C GLU A 44 6.12 -16.66 -5.49
N THR A 45 5.71 -17.64 -4.68
CA THR A 45 4.59 -18.54 -4.97
C THR A 45 3.24 -18.00 -4.47
N ALA A 46 3.26 -16.89 -3.72
CA ALA A 46 2.05 -16.21 -3.28
C ALA A 46 1.24 -15.69 -4.49
N HIS A 47 0.02 -16.19 -4.63
CA HIS A 47 -0.86 -15.83 -5.75
C HIS A 47 -1.50 -14.45 -5.54
N ARG A 48 -1.70 -14.04 -4.28
CA ARG A 48 -2.30 -12.76 -3.91
C ARG A 48 -1.60 -12.13 -2.71
N PHE A 49 -1.49 -10.82 -2.75
CA PHE A 49 -1.12 -9.99 -1.62
C PHE A 49 -2.28 -9.05 -1.30
N ALA A 50 -2.74 -9.06 -0.05
CA ALA A 50 -3.73 -8.13 0.44
C ALA A 50 -3.09 -7.08 1.34
N GLY A 51 -3.61 -5.86 1.31
CA GLY A 51 -3.13 -4.83 2.20
C GLY A 51 -4.13 -3.70 2.46
N THR A 52 -3.93 -3.02 3.58
CA THR A 52 -4.67 -1.81 3.97
C THR A 52 -3.70 -0.77 4.49
N SER A 53 -3.90 0.51 4.17
CA SER A 53 -3.03 1.61 4.63
C SER A 53 -1.53 1.28 4.39
N ALA A 54 -0.66 1.45 5.39
CA ALA A 54 0.77 1.09 5.30
C ALA A 54 1.03 -0.35 4.81
N GLY A 55 0.14 -1.31 5.11
CA GLY A 55 0.28 -2.69 4.64
C GLY A 55 0.07 -2.85 3.13
N ALA A 56 -0.77 -2.00 2.51
CA ALA A 56 -0.91 -1.97 1.06
C ALA A 56 0.34 -1.40 0.36
N VAL A 57 1.06 -0.47 1.01
CA VAL A 57 2.38 -0.03 0.52
C VAL A 57 3.35 -1.22 0.53
N ILE A 58 3.49 -1.90 1.66
CA ILE A 58 4.38 -3.07 1.78
C ILE A 58 4.05 -4.13 0.72
N ALA A 59 2.76 -4.47 0.56
CA ALA A 59 2.31 -5.43 -0.44
C ALA A 59 2.70 -5.02 -1.88
N ALA A 60 2.52 -3.74 -2.23
CA ALA A 60 2.89 -3.22 -3.54
C ALA A 60 4.42 -3.29 -3.78
N LEU A 61 5.22 -2.93 -2.78
CA LEU A 61 6.68 -3.00 -2.87
C LEU A 61 7.18 -4.44 -3.01
N VAL A 62 6.57 -5.39 -2.31
CA VAL A 62 6.86 -6.83 -2.45
C VAL A 62 6.59 -7.29 -3.87
N ILE A 63 5.40 -6.99 -4.42
CA ILE A 63 5.03 -7.40 -5.79
C ILE A 63 5.96 -6.78 -6.83
N CYS A 64 6.37 -5.52 -6.63
CA CYS A 64 7.21 -4.79 -7.58
C CYS A 64 8.71 -5.03 -7.38
N GLY A 65 9.11 -5.89 -6.44
CA GLY A 65 10.52 -6.19 -6.17
C GLY A 65 11.32 -4.99 -5.64
N ILE A 66 10.68 -4.09 -4.89
CA ILE A 66 11.36 -2.93 -4.30
C ILE A 66 11.95 -3.30 -2.94
N GLU A 67 13.16 -2.84 -2.66
CA GLU A 67 13.84 -3.06 -1.39
C GLU A 67 13.17 -2.31 -0.23
N MET A 68 12.99 -3.00 0.90
CA MET A 68 12.34 -2.41 2.07
C MET A 68 13.18 -1.26 2.66
N ASP A 69 14.50 -1.28 2.47
CA ASP A 69 15.40 -0.19 2.85
C ASP A 69 14.98 1.16 2.27
N GLU A 70 14.43 1.20 1.04
CA GLU A 70 13.93 2.45 0.47
C GLU A 70 12.72 2.97 1.23
N TYR A 71 11.79 2.08 1.55
CA TYR A 71 10.60 2.38 2.34
C TYR A 71 10.95 2.85 3.76
N LEU A 72 11.87 2.14 4.42
CA LEU A 72 12.32 2.43 5.78
C LEU A 72 12.96 3.81 5.89
N ARG A 73 13.72 4.26 4.88
CA ARG A 73 14.28 5.62 4.83
C ARG A 73 13.18 6.67 4.88
N VAL A 74 12.14 6.51 4.05
CA VAL A 74 11.03 7.48 3.98
C VAL A 74 10.17 7.41 5.24
N LEU A 75 9.90 6.22 5.77
CA LEU A 75 9.16 6.02 7.01
C LEU A 75 9.86 6.70 8.20
N ASN A 76 11.19 6.57 8.31
CA ASN A 76 11.99 7.24 9.33
C ASN A 76 11.89 8.77 9.28
N VAL A 77 11.96 9.35 8.07
CA VAL A 77 11.76 10.79 7.88
C VAL A 77 10.36 11.21 8.34
N GLY A 78 9.35 10.42 7.98
CA GLY A 78 7.98 10.71 8.37
C GLY A 78 7.70 10.55 9.87
N VAL A 79 8.35 9.61 10.58
CA VAL A 79 8.30 9.53 12.06
C VAL A 79 8.86 10.82 12.68
N ALA A 80 10.02 11.27 12.19
CA ALA A 80 10.65 12.49 12.69
C ALA A 80 9.77 13.73 12.45
N GLU A 81 9.00 13.76 11.36
CA GLU A 81 8.07 14.83 11.05
C GLU A 81 6.83 14.82 11.95
N VAL A 82 6.23 13.65 12.19
CA VAL A 82 5.06 13.53 13.07
C VAL A 82 5.43 13.85 14.53
N LYS A 83 6.64 13.51 14.98
CA LYS A 83 7.14 13.90 16.32
C LYS A 83 7.21 15.41 16.54
N LYS A 84 7.29 16.21 15.47
CA LYS A 84 7.29 17.69 15.54
C LYS A 84 5.89 18.30 15.56
N SER A 85 4.86 17.51 15.24
CA SER A 85 3.48 18.00 15.04
C SER A 85 2.64 17.81 16.31
N PHE A 86 2.13 18.91 16.88
CA PHE A 86 1.38 18.96 18.15
C PHE A 86 0.05 18.17 18.16
N LEU A 87 -0.49 17.80 16.99
CA LEU A 87 -1.78 17.09 16.82
C LEU A 87 -1.63 15.62 16.36
N GLY A 88 -0.40 15.08 16.28
CA GLY A 88 -0.17 13.69 15.91
C GLY A 88 -0.55 13.35 14.45
N PRO A 89 -0.86 12.08 14.12
CA PRO A 89 -1.07 11.61 12.75
C PRO A 89 -2.29 12.21 12.03
N LEU A 90 -3.26 12.76 12.78
CA LEU A 90 -4.50 13.34 12.24
C LEU A 90 -4.39 14.84 11.97
N ALA A 91 -3.21 15.43 12.18
CA ALA A 91 -2.98 16.83 11.87
C ALA A 91 -3.18 17.07 10.35
N PRO A 92 -3.93 18.11 9.93
CA PRO A 92 -4.06 18.48 8.52
C PRO A 92 -2.72 18.79 7.84
N SER A 93 -1.68 19.07 8.64
CA SER A 93 -0.30 19.31 8.22
C SER A 93 0.55 18.05 8.12
N CYS A 94 0.00 16.85 8.36
CA CYS A 94 0.74 15.59 8.31
C CYS A 94 1.13 15.28 6.84
N ARG A 95 2.35 15.66 6.47
CA ARG A 95 2.93 15.47 5.13
C ARG A 95 3.22 14.01 4.77
N MET A 96 2.92 13.06 5.68
CA MET A 96 3.24 11.65 5.50
C MET A 96 2.62 11.06 4.23
N VAL A 97 1.31 11.29 4.01
CA VAL A 97 0.61 10.75 2.84
C VAL A 97 1.23 11.28 1.54
N GLN A 98 1.57 12.58 1.50
CA GLN A 98 2.23 13.20 0.35
C GLN A 98 3.64 12.63 0.13
N MET A 99 4.40 12.45 1.21
CA MET A 99 5.74 11.87 1.17
C MET A 99 5.73 10.43 0.67
N MET A 100 4.80 9.60 1.16
CA MET A 100 4.61 8.22 0.68
C MET A 100 4.16 8.17 -0.76
N ARG A 101 3.22 9.03 -1.16
CA ARG A 101 2.78 9.15 -2.55
C ARG A 101 3.99 9.46 -3.45
N GLN A 102 4.79 10.48 -3.11
CA GLN A 102 5.96 10.86 -3.88
C GLN A 102 6.99 9.72 -3.96
N PHE A 103 7.25 9.05 -2.84
CA PHE A 103 8.10 7.87 -2.81
C PHE A 103 7.61 6.79 -3.78
N LEU A 104 6.33 6.44 -3.75
CA LEU A 104 5.78 5.43 -4.67
C LEU A 104 5.88 5.84 -6.15
N TYR A 105 5.69 7.11 -6.47
CA TYR A 105 5.91 7.61 -7.84
C TYR A 105 7.36 7.49 -8.29
N GLN A 106 8.32 7.57 -7.37
CA GLN A 106 9.75 7.48 -7.68
C GLN A 106 10.23 6.02 -7.71
N ALA A 107 9.81 5.21 -6.74
CA ALA A 107 10.30 3.85 -6.54
C ALA A 107 9.63 2.83 -7.48
N LEU A 108 8.34 2.97 -7.76
CA LEU A 108 7.64 1.99 -8.60
C LEU A 108 8.01 2.17 -10.09
N PRO A 109 8.31 1.08 -10.82
CA PRO A 109 8.44 1.13 -12.28
C PRO A 109 7.15 1.61 -12.95
N GLU A 110 7.27 2.17 -14.15
CA GLU A 110 6.14 2.70 -14.93
C GLU A 110 5.08 1.64 -15.22
N ASP A 111 5.50 0.40 -15.42
CA ASP A 111 4.65 -0.75 -15.71
C ASP A 111 4.34 -1.64 -14.50
N SER A 112 4.63 -1.16 -13.29
CA SER A 112 4.32 -1.83 -12.00
C SER A 112 2.86 -2.32 -11.89
N TYR A 113 1.92 -1.59 -12.47
CA TYR A 113 0.50 -1.94 -12.50
C TYR A 113 0.23 -3.29 -13.19
N LYS A 114 1.07 -3.71 -14.15
CA LYS A 114 0.94 -5.01 -14.83
C LYS A 114 1.26 -6.18 -13.90
N ALA A 115 2.23 -6.00 -13.00
CA ALA A 115 2.58 -6.99 -11.99
C ALA A 115 1.56 -7.01 -10.83
N ALA A 116 0.97 -5.85 -10.53
CA ALA A 116 0.01 -5.70 -9.44
C ALA A 116 -1.42 -6.13 -9.78
N THR A 117 -1.89 -5.91 -11.02
CA THR A 117 -3.28 -6.23 -11.40
C THR A 117 -3.58 -7.72 -11.23
N GLY A 118 -4.67 -8.03 -10.55
CA GLY A 118 -5.07 -9.40 -10.18
C GLY A 118 -4.25 -10.05 -9.04
N ARG A 119 -3.14 -9.44 -8.59
CA ARG A 119 -2.29 -9.96 -7.50
C ARG A 119 -2.36 -9.11 -6.24
N LEU A 120 -2.40 -7.78 -6.36
CA LEU A 120 -2.53 -6.86 -5.24
C LEU A 120 -4.02 -6.60 -4.96
N HIS A 121 -4.43 -6.73 -3.71
CA HIS A 121 -5.77 -6.43 -3.23
C HIS A 121 -5.70 -5.35 -2.15
N VAL A 122 -6.08 -4.13 -2.49
CA VAL A 122 -6.10 -3.01 -1.54
C VAL A 122 -7.50 -2.87 -0.96
N SER A 123 -7.63 -3.05 0.36
CA SER A 123 -8.87 -2.77 1.07
C SER A 123 -8.90 -1.31 1.53
N LEU A 124 -10.01 -0.65 1.25
CA LEU A 124 -10.27 0.76 1.50
C LEU A 124 -11.62 0.93 2.21
N THR A 125 -11.74 1.94 3.06
CA THR A 125 -13.03 2.36 3.63
C THR A 125 -13.54 3.56 2.85
N ARG A 126 -14.72 3.43 2.22
CA ARG A 126 -15.34 4.54 1.49
C ARG A 126 -15.96 5.52 2.47
N PHE A 127 -15.47 6.76 2.47
CA PHE A 127 -15.87 7.75 3.48
C PHE A 127 -17.36 8.15 3.43
N THR A 128 -18.02 8.05 2.27
CA THR A 128 -19.40 8.51 2.09
C THR A 128 -20.43 7.67 2.83
N ASP A 129 -20.17 6.38 3.02
CA ASP A 129 -21.09 5.41 3.60
C ASP A 129 -20.42 4.42 4.57
N GLY A 130 -19.09 4.51 4.75
CA GLY A 130 -18.33 3.64 5.62
C GLY A 130 -18.09 2.23 5.06
N GLU A 131 -18.52 1.96 3.83
CA GLU A 131 -18.44 0.63 3.23
C GLU A 131 -16.99 0.22 2.94
N SER A 132 -16.70 -1.07 3.15
CA SER A 132 -15.40 -1.65 2.80
C SER A 132 -15.39 -2.04 1.33
N VAL A 133 -14.45 -1.49 0.58
CA VAL A 133 -14.26 -1.79 -0.84
C VAL A 133 -12.86 -2.34 -1.07
N VAL A 134 -12.75 -3.27 -2.01
CA VAL A 134 -11.45 -3.85 -2.41
C VAL A 134 -11.18 -3.50 -3.86
N VAL A 135 -9.97 -3.04 -4.12
CA VAL A 135 -9.45 -2.76 -5.47
C VAL A 135 -8.35 -3.76 -5.77
N SER A 136 -8.44 -4.41 -6.94
CA SER A 136 -7.43 -5.36 -7.40
C SER A 136 -7.01 -5.22 -8.87
N GLU A 137 -7.69 -4.34 -9.62
CA GLU A 137 -7.41 -4.12 -11.03
C GLU A 137 -6.87 -2.71 -11.25
N TYR A 138 -5.74 -2.63 -11.96
CA TYR A 138 -5.00 -1.39 -12.19
C TYR A 138 -4.59 -1.31 -13.66
N THR A 139 -4.80 -0.16 -14.30
CA THR A 139 -4.46 0.04 -15.72
C THR A 139 -3.33 1.05 -15.95
N SER A 140 -2.90 1.75 -14.89
CA SER A 140 -1.71 2.60 -14.89
C SER A 140 -1.04 2.63 -13.52
N LYS A 141 0.19 3.14 -13.46
CA LYS A 141 0.92 3.40 -12.21
C LYS A 141 0.16 4.37 -11.30
N GLU A 142 -0.50 5.38 -11.86
CA GLU A 142 -1.34 6.31 -11.10
C GLU A 142 -2.52 5.60 -10.46
N GLU A 143 -3.23 4.73 -11.19
CA GLU A 143 -4.33 3.96 -10.63
C GLU A 143 -3.86 3.01 -9.53
N LEU A 144 -2.67 2.43 -9.66
CA LEU A 144 -2.03 1.61 -8.63
C LEU A 144 -1.73 2.43 -7.37
N ILE A 145 -1.04 3.57 -7.52
CA ILE A 145 -0.64 4.43 -6.41
C ILE A 145 -1.88 5.01 -5.71
N GLU A 146 -2.88 5.45 -6.47
CA GLU A 146 -4.11 6.03 -5.93
C GLU A 146 -5.16 4.98 -5.54
N ALA A 147 -4.86 3.69 -5.74
CA ALA A 147 -5.78 2.58 -5.54
C ALA A 147 -7.18 2.82 -6.14
N ARG A 148 -7.23 3.38 -7.36
CA ARG A 148 -8.48 3.71 -8.07
C ARG A 148 -8.85 2.55 -8.98
N GLY A 149 -9.69 1.64 -8.50
CA GLY A 149 -10.13 0.49 -9.29
C GLY A 149 -11.10 0.84 -10.41
N ARG A 150 -11.11 0.03 -11.48
CA ARG A 150 -12.19 -0.05 -12.48
C ARG A 150 -13.42 -0.74 -11.88
N GLY A 151 -14.14 -0.06 -11.01
CA GLY A 151 -15.41 -0.51 -10.46
C GLY A 151 -16.24 0.69 -9.99
N ARG A 152 -17.54 0.68 -10.29
CA ARG A 152 -18.51 1.77 -10.09
C ARG A 152 -18.68 2.21 -8.63
N ALA A 153 -17.67 2.82 -8.03
CA ALA A 153 -17.71 3.31 -6.66
C ALA A 153 -17.06 4.69 -6.47
N PHE A 154 -16.33 5.22 -7.46
CA PHE A 154 -15.67 6.52 -7.33
C PHE A 154 -16.13 7.58 -8.36
N TYR A 155 -17.00 7.22 -9.31
CA TYR A 155 -17.39 8.12 -10.42
C TYR A 155 -18.87 8.55 -10.44
N HIS A 156 -19.65 8.36 -9.37
CA HIS A 156 -20.99 8.96 -9.26
C HIS A 156 -21.11 9.80 -7.99
N LEU A 157 -20.53 11.00 -8.00
CA LEU A 157 -21.18 12.13 -7.30
C LEU A 157 -22.31 12.63 -8.21
N PRO A 158 -23.53 12.91 -7.69
CA PRO A 158 -24.45 13.78 -8.39
C PRO A 158 -23.73 15.11 -8.65
N ARG A 159 -23.84 15.64 -9.88
CA ARG A 159 -23.36 16.97 -10.25
C ARG A 159 -24.06 18.00 -9.36
N LEU A 160 -23.48 18.32 -8.21
CA LEU A 160 -23.81 19.53 -7.48
C LEU A 160 -23.09 20.71 -8.15
N PRO A 161 -23.74 21.88 -8.26
CA PRO A 161 -23.20 23.03 -8.96
C PRO A 161 -21.89 23.46 -8.32
N VAL A 162 -20.87 23.61 -9.15
CA VAL A 162 -19.51 23.97 -8.76
C VAL A 162 -19.52 25.38 -8.15
N PRO A 163 -19.15 25.57 -6.87
CA PRO A 163 -18.74 26.87 -6.39
C PRO A 163 -17.28 27.06 -6.78
N THR A 164 -16.98 28.18 -7.41
CA THR A 164 -15.64 28.68 -7.71
C THR A 164 -14.81 28.83 -6.43
N ARG A 165 -14.11 27.77 -6.03
CA ARG A 165 -12.80 27.77 -5.36
C ARG A 165 -12.39 26.34 -5.08
N ALA A 166 -11.15 26.03 -5.49
CA ALA A 166 -10.53 24.72 -5.39
C ALA A 166 -10.74 24.06 -4.02
N ASN A 167 -11.30 22.85 -4.02
CA ASN A 167 -11.03 21.84 -3.01
C ASN A 167 -10.97 20.49 -3.71
N HIS A 168 -9.76 20.09 -4.08
CA HIS A 168 -9.43 18.73 -4.48
C HIS A 168 -9.42 17.84 -3.23
N ASN A 169 -10.57 17.63 -2.58
CA ASN A 169 -10.69 16.63 -1.53
C ASN A 169 -11.03 15.27 -2.17
N LYS A 170 -10.03 14.69 -2.85
CA LYS A 170 -9.98 13.28 -3.22
C LYS A 170 -8.88 12.63 -2.40
N ALA A 171 -9.14 12.38 -1.12
CA ALA A 171 -8.24 11.57 -0.30
C ALA A 171 -8.73 10.11 -0.35
N ALA A 172 -8.14 9.34 -1.24
CA ALA A 172 -7.90 7.93 -1.01
C ALA A 172 -6.45 7.67 -1.43
N LEU A 173 -5.57 7.77 -0.45
CA LEU A 173 -4.18 7.31 -0.48
C LEU A 173 -3.81 7.13 0.99
N PHE A 174 -4.10 5.92 1.49
CA PHE A 174 -3.88 5.37 2.83
C PHE A 174 -4.58 6.00 4.04
#